data_AF-A0A1J3EGV5-F1
#
_entry.id   AF-A0A1J3EGV5-F1
#
_cell.length_a   1.000
_cell.length_b   1.000
_cell.length_c   1.000
_cell.angle_alpha   90.00
_cell.angle_beta   90.00
_cell.angle_gamma   90.00
#
_symmetry.space_group_name_H-M   'P 1'
#
loop_
_entity.id
_entity.type
_entity.pdbx_description
1 polymer ?
#
loop_
_entity_poly.entity_id
_entity_poly.type
_entity_poly.pdbx_seq_one_letter_code
_entity_poly.pdbx_strand_id
1 'polypeptide(L)'
;RERWNISQRDEYKFNARALSQIHGSVSQKQFELIQGCVRAKEAWDILQVHFEGTTQVQSSRKDLLATKFENLTMDEHESVADFSSRLSSLVQESRTLGKIYKDAKLVKKLLRCLPSKFTPYKAGLSANPISESITYDEMVGKLLIHEQELGGTRKTKGIALLSVEKQSEAESKEDNISLLVRRFDRVMKKFETGKSRSQSENFRMKL
;
A
#
# COMPACT_ATOMS: atom_id res chain seq x y z
N ARG A 1 37.74 23.73 -53.76
CA ARG A 1 36.90 22.74 -53.04
C ARG A 1 37.81 21.99 -52.09
N GLU A 2 37.76 22.24 -50.78
CA GLU A 2 38.48 21.41 -49.81
C GLU A 2 38.10 19.92 -49.97
N ARG A 3 39.11 19.05 -49.97
CA ARG A 3 38.92 17.59 -49.93
C ARG A 3 38.62 17.18 -48.49
N TRP A 4 37.47 16.56 -48.30
CA TRP A 4 37.06 15.99 -47.02
C TRP A 4 37.97 14.84 -46.62
N ASN A 5 38.42 14.84 -45.37
CA ASN A 5 39.18 13.72 -44.83
C ASN A 5 38.27 12.48 -44.63
N ILE A 6 38.86 11.31 -44.36
CA ILE A 6 38.09 10.05 -44.20
C ILE A 6 37.19 10.12 -42.95
N SER A 7 37.73 10.64 -41.84
CA SER A 7 37.01 10.77 -40.56
C SER A 7 35.75 11.65 -40.65
N GLN A 8 35.82 12.79 -41.35
CA GLN A 8 34.69 13.70 -41.57
C GLN A 8 33.59 13.04 -42.41
N ARG A 9 33.97 12.23 -43.40
CA ARG A 9 33.00 11.47 -44.21
C ARG A 9 32.30 10.40 -43.37
N ASP A 10 33.02 9.73 -42.49
CA ASP A 10 32.44 8.70 -41.65
C ASP A 10 31.55 9.29 -40.56
N GLU A 11 31.94 10.39 -39.92
CA GLU A 11 31.10 11.13 -38.96
C GLU A 11 29.78 11.57 -39.59
N TYR A 12 29.83 12.14 -40.80
CA TYR A 12 28.61 12.52 -41.53
C TYR A 12 27.70 11.33 -41.82
N LYS A 13 28.27 10.20 -42.27
CA LYS A 13 27.50 8.96 -42.52
C LYS A 13 26.86 8.43 -41.25
N PHE A 14 27.59 8.37 -40.14
CA PHE A 14 27.06 7.88 -38.87
C PHE A 14 25.98 8.81 -38.31
N ASN A 15 26.18 10.13 -38.40
CA ASN A 15 25.18 11.12 -38.01
C ASN A 15 23.89 10.99 -38.83
N ALA A 16 23.99 10.88 -40.16
CA ALA A 16 22.84 10.71 -41.03
C ALA A 16 22.09 9.41 -40.74
N ARG A 17 22.81 8.31 -40.50
CA ARG A 17 22.22 7.03 -40.10
C ARG A 17 21.50 7.13 -38.77
N ALA A 18 22.12 7.75 -37.76
CA ALA A 18 21.51 7.92 -36.44
C ALA A 18 20.25 8.79 -36.50
N LEU A 19 20.28 9.92 -37.23
CA LEU A 19 19.09 10.76 -37.45
C LEU A 19 17.95 9.99 -38.11
N SER A 20 18.25 9.22 -39.16
CA SER A 20 17.24 8.42 -39.85
C SER A 20 16.57 7.40 -38.92
N GLN A 21 17.35 6.77 -38.03
CA GLN A 21 16.79 5.83 -37.05
C GLN A 21 15.93 6.55 -36.00
N ILE A 22 16.39 7.69 -35.49
CA ILE A 22 15.61 8.51 -34.54
C ILE A 22 14.29 8.93 -35.19
N HIS A 23 14.32 9.52 -36.39
CA HIS A 23 13.12 9.94 -37.12
C HIS A 23 12.14 8.78 -37.38
N GLY A 24 12.65 7.58 -37.69
CA GLY A 24 11.82 6.40 -37.94
C GLY A 24 11.22 5.73 -36.71
N SER A 25 11.70 6.06 -35.50
CA SER A 25 11.27 5.44 -34.24
C SER A 25 10.30 6.30 -33.42
N VAL A 26 10.16 7.58 -33.77
CA VAL A 26 9.30 8.52 -33.06
C VAL A 26 7.93 8.67 -33.73
N SER A 27 6.93 9.10 -32.97
CA SER A 27 5.61 9.43 -33.52
C SER A 27 5.65 10.72 -34.36
N GLN A 28 4.64 10.93 -35.21
CA GLN A 28 4.54 12.11 -36.07
C GLN A 28 4.70 13.45 -35.30
N LYS A 29 4.05 13.57 -34.13
CA LYS A 29 4.17 14.78 -33.29
C LYS A 29 5.59 15.01 -32.75
N GLN A 30 6.29 13.93 -32.42
CA GLN A 30 7.67 14.01 -31.95
C GLN A 30 8.65 14.25 -33.09
N PHE A 31 8.35 13.72 -34.29
CA PHE A 31 9.11 14.05 -35.50
C PHE A 31 9.03 15.54 -35.82
N GLU A 32 7.84 16.14 -35.74
CA GLU A 32 7.65 17.59 -35.98
C GLU A 32 8.52 18.46 -35.06
N LEU A 33 8.81 17.98 -33.85
CA LEU A 33 9.69 18.65 -32.88
C LEU A 33 11.16 18.62 -33.29
N ILE A 34 11.63 17.54 -33.94
CA ILE A 34 13.06 17.30 -34.21
C ILE A 34 13.45 17.36 -35.69
N GLN A 35 12.48 17.46 -36.61
CA GLN A 35 12.72 17.39 -38.06
C GLN A 35 13.75 18.40 -38.60
N GLY A 36 13.94 19.52 -37.92
CA GLY A 36 14.93 20.56 -38.28
C GLY A 36 16.36 20.29 -37.80
N CYS A 37 16.59 19.24 -37.01
CA CYS A 37 17.90 18.96 -36.43
C CYS A 37 18.90 18.48 -37.49
N VAL A 38 20.10 19.07 -37.49
CA VAL A 38 21.18 18.69 -38.42
C VAL A 38 22.04 17.57 -37.82
N ARG A 39 22.09 17.49 -36.49
CA ARG A 39 22.86 16.48 -35.75
C ARG A 39 21.93 15.54 -35.01
N ALA A 40 22.23 14.24 -35.03
CA ALA A 40 21.51 13.23 -34.26
C ALA A 40 21.53 13.53 -32.76
N LYS A 41 22.65 14.09 -32.28
CA LYS A 41 22.81 14.52 -30.88
C LYS A 41 21.82 15.61 -30.49
N GLU A 42 21.61 16.59 -31.38
CA GLU A 42 20.67 17.69 -31.16
C GLU A 42 19.23 17.16 -31.09
N ALA A 43 18.83 16.30 -32.03
CA ALA A 43 17.52 15.64 -32.02
C ALA A 43 17.31 14.83 -30.73
N TRP A 44 18.33 14.07 -30.31
CA TRP A 44 18.28 13.29 -29.07
C TRP A 44 18.14 14.18 -27.83
N ASP A 45 18.90 15.28 -27.75
CA ASP A 45 18.86 16.20 -26.61
C ASP A 45 17.49 16.89 -26.49
N ILE A 46 16.87 17.25 -27.62
CA ILE A 46 15.50 17.80 -27.64
C ILE A 46 14.49 16.76 -27.17
N LEU A 47 14.57 15.51 -27.66
CA LEU A 47 13.69 14.44 -27.21
C LEU A 47 13.86 14.18 -25.71
N GLN A 48 15.09 14.12 -25.23
CA GLN A 48 15.38 13.93 -23.81
C GLN A 48 14.74 15.03 -22.96
N VAL A 49 14.89 16.30 -23.36
CA VAL A 49 14.26 17.44 -22.66
C VAL A 49 12.73 17.38 -22.76
N HIS A 50 12.16 16.95 -23.89
CA HIS A 50 10.72 16.86 -24.08
C HIS A 50 10.08 15.77 -23.20
N PHE A 51 10.72 14.62 -23.04
CA PHE A 51 10.17 13.52 -22.24
C PHE A 51 10.53 13.57 -20.77
N GLU A 52 11.77 13.95 -20.44
CA GLU A 52 12.27 13.90 -19.07
C GLU A 52 12.33 15.29 -18.40
N GLY A 53 12.09 16.35 -19.17
CA GLY A 53 12.31 17.72 -18.74
C GLY A 53 13.79 18.13 -18.82
N THR A 54 14.08 19.38 -18.45
CA THR A 54 15.48 19.84 -18.35
C THR A 54 16.18 19.20 -17.15
N THR A 55 17.51 19.17 -17.17
CA THR A 55 18.32 18.72 -16.03
C THR A 55 17.98 19.46 -14.73
N GLN A 56 17.65 20.76 -14.83
CA GLN A 56 17.18 21.57 -13.71
C GLN A 56 15.84 21.06 -13.16
N VAL A 57 14.86 20.78 -14.03
CA VAL A 57 13.55 20.22 -13.61
C VAL A 57 13.73 18.85 -12.95
N GLN A 58 14.59 17.99 -13.49
CA GLN A 58 14.91 16.71 -12.86
C GLN A 58 15.53 16.88 -11.47
N SER A 59 16.47 17.82 -11.31
CA SER A 59 17.06 18.14 -10.01
C SER A 59 16.00 18.62 -9.03
N SER A 60 15.17 19.58 -9.42
CA SER A 60 14.07 20.08 -8.58
C SER A 60 13.08 18.98 -8.21
N ARG A 61 12.80 18.02 -9.11
CA ARG A 61 11.95 16.87 -8.79
C ARG A 61 12.60 15.94 -7.76
N LYS A 62 13.91 15.70 -7.86
CA LYS A 62 14.67 14.94 -6.84
C LYS A 62 14.63 15.63 -5.48
N ASP A 63 14.80 16.96 -5.46
CA ASP A 63 14.74 17.75 -4.24
C ASP A 63 13.34 17.70 -3.63
N LEU A 64 12.29 17.88 -4.43
CA LEU A 64 10.90 17.76 -4.00
C LEU A 64 10.61 16.39 -3.39
N LEU A 65 11.09 15.31 -4.02
CA LEU A 65 10.93 13.96 -3.48
C LEU A 65 11.71 13.74 -2.18
N ALA A 66 12.91 14.32 -2.07
CA ALA A 66 13.67 14.29 -0.82
C ALA A 66 12.91 15.03 0.29
N THR A 67 12.36 16.21 0.03
CA THR A 67 11.53 16.96 0.97
C THR A 67 10.28 16.18 1.36
N LYS A 68 9.55 15.60 0.39
CA LYS A 68 8.39 14.73 0.66
C LYS A 68 8.79 13.53 1.51
N PHE A 69 9.92 12.91 1.24
CA PHE A 69 10.43 11.80 2.04
C PHE A 69 10.69 12.25 3.47
N GLU A 70 11.45 13.33 3.68
CA GLU A 70 11.77 13.81 5.03
C GLU A 70 10.54 14.24 5.81
N ASN A 71 9.60 14.93 5.18
CA ASN A 71 8.34 15.39 5.80
C ASN A 71 7.27 14.30 5.92
N LEU A 72 7.49 13.12 5.32
CA LEU A 72 6.53 12.03 5.43
C LEU A 72 6.34 11.65 6.90
N THR A 73 5.10 11.64 7.36
CA THR A 73 4.65 11.18 8.67
C THR A 73 3.38 10.37 8.51
N MET A 74 3.15 9.44 9.43
CA MET A 74 1.92 8.65 9.47
C MET A 74 0.90 9.38 10.32
N ASP A 75 -0.33 9.50 9.83
CA ASP A 75 -1.40 10.16 10.58
C ASP A 75 -1.94 9.26 11.71
N GLU A 76 -2.59 9.85 12.72
CA GLU A 76 -3.07 9.08 13.89
C GLU A 76 -4.12 8.01 13.51
N HIS A 77 -4.97 8.33 12.53
CA HIS A 77 -6.07 7.47 12.06
C HIS A 77 -5.71 6.65 10.83
N GLU A 78 -4.53 6.84 10.26
CA GLU A 78 -4.06 6.07 9.12
C GLU A 78 -3.64 4.65 9.54
N SER A 79 -3.87 3.69 8.64
CA SER A 79 -3.41 2.31 8.76
C SER A 79 -1.94 2.16 8.38
N VAL A 80 -1.22 1.19 8.98
CA VAL A 80 0.15 0.86 8.59
C VAL A 80 0.22 0.45 7.11
N ALA A 81 -0.82 -0.19 6.59
CA ALA A 81 -0.89 -0.60 5.18
C ALA A 81 -0.94 0.62 4.24
N ASP A 82 -1.76 1.62 4.57
CA ASP A 82 -1.88 2.84 3.77
C ASP A 82 -0.57 3.64 3.80
N PHE A 83 0.01 3.79 5.00
CA PHE A 83 1.29 4.48 5.15
C PHE A 83 2.42 3.80 4.37
N SER A 84 2.53 2.47 4.47
CA SER A 84 3.58 1.70 3.79
C SER A 84 3.43 1.78 2.26
N SER A 85 2.20 1.79 1.75
CA SER A 85 1.91 2.03 0.33
C SER A 85 2.37 3.42 -0.13
N ARG A 86 2.10 4.47 0.65
CA ARG A 86 2.58 5.84 0.33
C ARG A 86 4.10 5.94 0.34
N LEU A 87 4.75 5.38 1.36
CA LEU A 87 6.22 5.34 1.45
C LEU A 87 6.82 4.56 0.27
N SER A 88 6.27 3.40 -0.07
CA SER A 88 6.73 2.58 -1.20
C SER A 88 6.57 3.31 -2.54
N SER A 89 5.45 4.00 -2.73
CA SER A 89 5.21 4.82 -3.93
C SER A 89 6.26 5.92 -4.08
N LEU A 90 6.62 6.60 -2.99
CA LEU A 90 7.64 7.65 -2.97
C LEU A 90 9.04 7.08 -3.27
N VAL A 91 9.36 5.92 -2.69
CA VAL A 91 10.62 5.21 -2.96
C VAL A 91 10.71 4.78 -4.42
N GLN A 92 9.60 4.30 -5.00
CA GLN A 92 9.56 3.91 -6.40
C GLN A 92 9.72 5.12 -7.32
N GLU A 93 9.09 6.26 -7.03
CA GLU A 93 9.29 7.50 -7.79
C GLU A 93 10.72 8.02 -7.67
N SER A 94 11.36 7.85 -6.52
CA SER A 94 12.77 8.20 -6.35
C SER A 94 13.70 7.28 -7.17
N ARG A 95 13.34 6.00 -7.27
CA ARG A 95 14.09 5.00 -8.05
C ARG A 95 14.07 5.33 -9.54
N THR A 96 12.94 5.81 -10.09
CA THR A 96 12.88 6.20 -11.52
C THR A 96 13.78 7.40 -11.84
N LEU A 97 14.12 8.23 -10.85
CA LEU A 97 15.10 9.31 -10.98
C LEU A 97 16.54 8.89 -10.61
N GLY A 98 16.78 7.60 -10.40
CA GLY A 98 18.10 7.02 -10.10
C GLY A 98 18.50 7.05 -8.62
N LYS A 99 17.61 7.40 -7.68
CA LYS A 99 17.89 7.39 -6.25
C LYS A 99 17.36 6.11 -5.60
N ILE A 100 18.26 5.27 -5.11
CA ILE A 100 17.93 4.00 -4.46
C ILE A 100 18.03 4.14 -2.95
N TYR A 101 16.97 3.78 -2.23
CA TYR A 101 16.97 3.71 -0.77
C TYR A 101 17.27 2.28 -0.32
N LYS A 102 18.17 2.13 0.66
CA LYS A 102 18.45 0.86 1.33
C LYS A 102 17.37 0.57 2.36
N ASP A 103 17.05 -0.71 2.58
CA ASP A 103 16.06 -1.16 3.57
C ASP A 103 16.30 -0.58 4.95
N ALA A 104 17.55 -0.59 5.44
CA ALA A 104 17.90 0.01 6.73
C ALA A 104 17.46 1.49 6.86
N LYS A 105 17.51 2.26 5.77
CA LYS A 105 17.05 3.66 5.75
C LYS A 105 15.51 3.74 5.75
N LEU A 106 14.84 2.83 5.03
CA LEU A 106 13.38 2.77 4.99
C LEU A 106 12.78 2.32 6.32
N VAL A 107 13.37 1.32 6.96
CA VAL A 107 12.99 0.83 8.30
C VAL A 107 13.14 1.93 9.34
N LYS A 108 14.30 2.62 9.38
CA LYS A 108 14.50 3.78 10.26
C LYS A 108 13.49 4.89 10.00
N LYS A 109 13.17 5.15 8.73
CA LYS A 109 12.16 6.15 8.37
C LYS A 109 10.77 5.74 8.85
N LEU A 110 10.34 4.51 8.57
CA LEU A 110 9.06 3.95 8.99
C LEU A 110 8.88 4.10 10.50
N LEU A 111 9.86 3.66 11.29
CA LEU A 111 9.85 3.76 12.75
C LEU A 111 9.75 5.20 13.28
N ARG A 112 10.48 6.13 12.66
CA ARG A 112 10.44 7.57 13.02
C ARG A 112 9.07 8.18 12.75
N CYS A 113 8.37 7.70 11.74
CA CYS A 113 7.06 8.22 11.31
C CYS A 113 5.89 7.66 12.12
N LEU A 114 6.10 6.64 12.97
CA LEU A 114 5.01 5.99 13.69
C LEU A 114 4.33 6.92 14.72
N PRO A 115 2.99 6.98 14.72
CA PRO A 115 2.22 7.82 15.64
C PRO A 115 2.32 7.33 17.09
N SER A 116 1.79 8.14 18.01
CA SER A 116 1.81 7.92 19.47
C SER A 116 1.22 6.56 19.89
N LYS A 117 0.24 6.02 19.15
CA LYS A 117 -0.35 4.69 19.38
C LYS A 117 0.69 3.53 19.34
N PHE A 118 1.84 3.73 18.70
CA PHE A 118 2.94 2.76 18.66
C PHE A 118 4.05 3.04 19.69
N THR A 119 3.83 3.92 20.67
CA THR A 119 4.83 4.20 21.71
C THR A 119 5.29 2.94 22.48
N PRO A 120 4.40 2.01 22.89
CA PRO A 120 4.82 0.77 23.53
C PRO A 120 5.72 -0.09 22.63
N TYR A 121 5.39 -0.16 21.34
CA TYR A 121 6.19 -0.87 20.35
C TYR A 121 7.58 -0.26 20.17
N LYS A 122 7.67 1.08 20.07
CA LYS A 122 8.95 1.81 20.02
C LYS A 122 9.79 1.58 21.28
N ALA A 123 9.16 1.53 22.47
CA ALA A 123 9.84 1.22 23.72
C ALA A 123 10.39 -0.21 23.77
N GLY A 124 9.59 -1.19 23.34
CA GLY A 124 10.04 -2.59 23.21
C GLY A 124 11.23 -2.73 22.26
N LEU A 125 11.23 -1.98 21.17
CA LEU A 125 12.34 -1.94 20.21
C LEU A 125 13.61 -1.29 20.76
N SER A 126 13.47 -0.30 21.64
CA SER A 126 14.62 0.30 22.32
C SER A 126 15.24 -0.67 23.33
N ALA A 127 14.43 -1.51 23.96
CA ALA A 127 14.91 -2.54 24.88
C ALA A 127 15.56 -3.73 24.16
N ASN A 128 15.07 -4.06 22.95
CA ASN A 128 15.65 -5.08 22.10
C ASN A 128 15.84 -4.53 20.67
N PRO A 129 17.03 -3.99 20.36
CA PRO A 129 17.32 -3.40 19.06
C PRO A 129 17.07 -4.38 17.92
N ILE A 130 16.51 -3.88 16.82
CA ILE A 130 16.35 -4.68 15.61
C ILE A 130 17.73 -5.15 15.12
N SER A 131 17.82 -6.41 14.72
CA SER A 131 18.96 -6.91 13.95
C SER A 131 19.21 -6.03 12.72
N GLU A 132 20.49 -5.76 12.41
CA GLU A 132 20.88 -4.88 11.30
C GLU A 132 20.41 -5.36 9.92
N SER A 133 19.91 -6.59 9.83
CA SER A 133 19.51 -7.27 8.59
C SER A 133 18.01 -7.32 8.33
N ILE A 134 17.16 -6.63 9.11
CA ILE A 134 15.71 -6.68 8.84
C ILE A 134 15.38 -5.99 7.51
N THR A 135 14.54 -6.65 6.70
CA THR A 135 14.05 -6.05 5.45
C THR A 135 12.92 -5.06 5.73
N TYR A 136 12.66 -4.16 4.78
CA TYR A 136 11.55 -3.23 4.91
C TYR A 136 10.21 -3.95 5.04
N ASP A 137 9.98 -4.98 4.22
CA ASP A 137 8.72 -5.73 4.18
C ASP A 137 8.49 -6.54 5.47
N GLU A 138 9.53 -7.14 6.04
CA GLU A 138 9.44 -7.81 7.36
C GLU A 138 9.02 -6.82 8.46
N MET A 139 9.57 -5.61 8.44
CA MET A 139 9.23 -4.59 9.42
C MET A 139 7.77 -4.14 9.28
N VAL A 140 7.31 -3.93 8.04
CA VAL A 140 5.89 -3.61 7.76
C VAL A 140 4.99 -4.73 8.25
N GLY A 141 5.34 -6.00 8.00
CA GLY A 141 4.60 -7.16 8.48
C GLY A 141 4.48 -7.20 10.01
N LYS A 142 5.57 -6.96 10.74
CA LYS A 142 5.54 -6.89 12.21
C LYS A 142 4.64 -5.78 12.73
N LEU A 143 4.64 -4.61 12.08
CA LEU A 143 3.80 -3.48 12.46
C LEU A 143 2.32 -3.72 12.15
N LEU A 144 1.99 -4.40 11.05
CA LEU A 144 0.63 -4.78 10.71
C LEU A 144 0.02 -5.75 11.73
N ILE A 145 0.80 -6.75 12.16
CA ILE A 145 0.38 -7.69 13.22
C ILE A 145 0.08 -6.91 14.52
N HIS A 146 0.99 -6.02 14.93
CA HIS A 146 0.80 -5.20 16.12
C HIS A 146 -0.41 -4.24 16.00
N GLU A 147 -0.66 -3.67 14.82
CA GLU A 147 -1.84 -2.84 14.58
C GLU A 147 -3.14 -3.65 14.72
N GLN A 148 -3.16 -4.91 14.28
CA GLN A 148 -4.30 -5.81 14.45
C GLN A 148 -4.54 -6.17 15.92
N GLU A 149 -3.49 -6.39 16.71
CA GLU A 149 -3.57 -6.62 18.16
C GLU A 149 -4.15 -5.40 18.89
N LEU A 150 -3.69 -4.19 18.53
CA LEU A 150 -4.26 -2.94 19.04
C LEU A 150 -5.72 -2.75 18.63
N GLY A 151 -6.08 -3.06 17.38
CA GLY A 151 -7.44 -2.98 16.85
C GLY A 151 -8.40 -4.02 17.46
N GLY A 152 -7.89 -5.16 17.91
CA GLY A 152 -8.65 -6.22 18.59
C GLY A 152 -9.17 -5.83 19.98
N THR A 153 -8.64 -4.78 20.59
CA THR A 153 -9.08 -4.30 21.92
C THR A 153 -10.24 -3.30 21.88
N ARG A 154 -10.67 -2.85 20.69
CA ARG A 154 -11.92 -2.05 20.52
C ARG A 154 -13.10 -2.92 20.12
N LYS A 155 -13.48 -3.85 21.00
CA LYS A 155 -14.85 -4.36 21.10
C LYS A 155 -15.27 -4.40 22.56
N THR A 156 -15.68 -3.27 23.12
CA THR A 156 -16.59 -3.29 24.25
C THR A 156 -17.98 -3.67 23.75
N LYS A 157 -18.32 -4.96 23.90
CA LYS A 157 -19.51 -5.46 24.61
C LYS A 157 -19.81 -6.91 24.19
N GLY A 158 -19.60 -7.81 25.15
CA GLY A 158 -20.33 -9.08 25.27
C GLY A 158 -19.75 -10.26 24.49
N ILE A 159 -18.80 -10.97 25.11
CA ILE A 159 -18.98 -12.33 25.64
C ILE A 159 -17.83 -12.54 26.62
N ALA A 160 -18.16 -12.69 27.90
CA ALA A 160 -17.19 -13.12 28.89
C ALA A 160 -16.78 -14.56 28.57
N LEU A 161 -15.55 -14.75 28.11
CA LEU A 161 -14.87 -16.03 28.25
C LEU A 161 -14.37 -16.08 29.70
N LEU A 162 -15.13 -16.77 30.55
CA LEU A 162 -14.61 -17.24 31.83
C LEU A 162 -13.56 -18.30 31.51
N SER A 163 -12.30 -17.93 31.66
CA SER A 163 -11.20 -18.86 31.79
C SER A 163 -11.50 -19.75 32.99
N VAL A 164 -11.95 -20.98 32.75
CA VAL A 164 -11.90 -22.01 33.78
C VAL A 164 -10.43 -22.33 33.98
N GLU A 165 -9.91 -21.92 35.14
CA GLU A 165 -8.60 -22.33 35.59
C GLU A 165 -8.51 -23.84 35.61
N LYS A 166 -7.35 -24.29 35.14
CA LYS A 166 -6.89 -25.66 35.07
C LYS A 166 -6.96 -26.32 36.45
N GLN A 167 -8.04 -27.03 36.73
CA GLN A 167 -8.02 -28.20 37.61
C GLN A 167 -8.80 -29.34 36.96
N SER A 168 -8.11 -30.46 36.90
CA SER A 168 -8.60 -31.81 36.62
C SER A 168 -9.97 -32.07 37.25
N GLU A 169 -10.95 -32.51 36.45
CA GLU A 169 -11.65 -33.79 36.60
C GLU A 169 -12.83 -33.87 35.62
N ALA A 170 -13.17 -35.09 35.25
CA ALA A 170 -14.13 -35.42 34.22
C ALA A 170 -15.56 -35.10 34.68
N GLU A 171 -16.23 -34.13 34.04
CA GLU A 171 -17.68 -33.96 34.21
C GLU A 171 -18.43 -33.71 32.89
N SER A 172 -19.28 -34.70 32.60
CA SER A 172 -20.59 -34.65 31.95
C SER A 172 -20.77 -33.75 30.70
N LYS A 173 -20.61 -34.35 29.52
CA LYS A 173 -21.14 -33.81 28.25
C LYS A 173 -22.68 -33.82 28.20
N GLU A 174 -23.36 -34.56 29.08
CA GLU A 174 -24.82 -34.67 29.11
C GLU A 174 -25.50 -33.39 29.57
N ASP A 175 -24.90 -32.64 30.50
CA ASP A 175 -25.52 -31.42 31.04
C ASP A 175 -25.64 -30.31 29.99
N ASN A 176 -24.64 -30.18 29.12
CA ASN A 176 -24.66 -29.24 28.01
C ASN A 176 -25.75 -29.59 26.98
N ILE A 177 -25.96 -30.88 26.71
CA ILE A 177 -27.03 -31.35 25.80
C ILE A 177 -28.40 -31.12 26.44
N SER A 178 -28.55 -31.38 27.74
CA SER A 178 -29.81 -31.16 28.48
C SER A 178 -30.24 -29.69 28.46
N LEU A 179 -29.27 -28.76 28.55
CA LEU A 179 -29.52 -27.32 28.50
C LEU A 179 -29.95 -26.86 27.11
N LEU A 180 -29.36 -27.43 26.05
CA LEU A 180 -29.77 -27.17 24.67
C LEU A 180 -31.18 -27.69 24.40
N VAL A 181 -31.50 -28.92 24.84
CA VAL A 181 -32.83 -29.53 24.70
C VAL A 181 -33.88 -28.73 25.46
N ARG A 182 -33.61 -28.30 26.70
CA ARG A 182 -34.54 -27.43 27.47
C ARG A 182 -34.77 -26.08 26.81
N ARG A 183 -33.75 -25.50 26.18
CA ARG A 183 -33.88 -24.23 25.44
C ARG A 183 -34.72 -24.42 24.18
N PHE A 184 -34.55 -25.54 23.49
CA PHE A 184 -35.33 -25.89 22.29
C PHE A 184 -36.81 -26.18 22.63
N ASP A 185 -37.09 -26.95 23.69
CA ASP A 185 -38.46 -27.25 24.14
C ASP A 185 -39.24 -25.98 24.52
N ARG A 186 -38.55 -25.01 25.13
CA ARG A 186 -39.13 -23.69 25.46
C ARG A 186 -39.47 -22.87 24.20
N VAL A 187 -38.70 -23.01 23.13
CA VAL A 187 -38.96 -22.34 21.84
C VAL A 187 -40.14 -23.02 21.13
N MET A 188 -40.21 -24.35 21.15
CA MET A 188 -41.31 -25.11 20.53
C MET A 188 -42.65 -24.84 21.21
N LYS A 189 -42.71 -24.81 22.55
CA LYS A 189 -43.93 -24.44 23.30
C LYS A 189 -44.43 -23.02 22.98
N LYS A 190 -43.52 -22.07 22.70
CA LYS A 190 -43.90 -20.72 22.26
C LYS A 190 -44.46 -20.69 20.84
N PHE A 191 -44.06 -21.63 19.99
CA PHE A 191 -44.56 -21.74 18.63
C PHE A 191 -45.94 -22.40 18.57
N GLU A 192 -46.19 -23.40 19.42
CA GLU A 192 -47.49 -24.08 19.54
C GLU A 192 -48.58 -23.17 20.13
N THR A 193 -48.21 -22.31 21.09
CA THR A 193 -49.15 -21.32 21.67
C THR A 193 -49.47 -20.14 20.76
N GLY A 194 -48.67 -19.92 19.71
CA GLY A 194 -48.88 -18.84 18.72
C GLY A 194 -49.81 -19.18 17.56
N LYS A 195 -50.26 -20.44 17.41
CA LYS A 195 -51.00 -20.91 16.22
C LYS A 195 -52.52 -21.07 16.40
N SER A 196 -53.10 -20.54 17.47
CA SER A 196 -54.56 -20.60 17.73
C SER A 196 -55.26 -19.24 17.72
N ARG A 197 -54.90 -18.34 16.79
CA ARG A 197 -55.61 -17.06 16.64
C ARG A 197 -55.65 -16.56 15.19
N SER A 198 -56.20 -17.38 14.28
CA SER A 198 -56.80 -16.86 13.04
C SER A 198 -57.88 -17.78 12.49
N GLN A 199 -59.00 -17.87 13.21
CA GLN A 199 -60.29 -18.09 12.55
C GLN A 199 -61.39 -17.64 13.51
N SER A 200 -62.31 -16.83 12.98
CA SER A 200 -63.63 -16.41 13.50
C SER A 200 -63.75 -14.90 13.66
N GLU A 201 -64.14 -14.19 12.60
CA GLU A 201 -65.18 -13.15 12.70
C GLU A 201 -65.88 -13.03 11.32
N ASN A 202 -66.96 -13.78 11.17
CA ASN A 202 -68.09 -13.35 10.35
C ASN A 202 -68.93 -12.42 11.25
N PHE A 203 -69.37 -11.24 10.75
CA PHE A 203 -70.77 -10.79 10.77
C PHE A 203 -70.95 -9.40 10.12
N ARG A 204 -71.81 -9.35 9.08
CA ARG A 204 -72.91 -8.38 8.79
C ARG A 204 -72.92 -7.69 7.42
N MET A 205 -74.01 -8.00 6.71
CA MET A 205 -74.62 -7.27 5.60
C MET A 205 -74.95 -5.81 5.94
N LYS A 206 -74.68 -4.91 4.98
CA LYS A 206 -75.49 -3.78 4.47
C LYS A 206 -74.96 -3.54 3.03
N LEU A 207 -75.72 -3.31 1.96
CA LEU A 207 -77.10 -2.87 1.76
C LEU A 207 -77.89 -3.86 0.88
#